data_AF-A0A2K2UC82-F1
#
_entry.id   AF-A0A2K2UC82-F1
#
_cell.length_a   1.000
_cell.length_b   1.000
_cell.length_c   1.000
_cell.angle_alpha   90.00
_cell.angle_beta   90.00
_cell.angle_gamma   90.00
#
_symmetry.space_group_name_H-M   'P 1'
#
loop_
_entity.id
_entity.type
_entity.pdbx_description
1 polymer ?
#
loop_
_entity_poly.entity_id
_entity_poly.type
_entity_poly.pdbx_seq_one_letter_code
_entity_poly.pdbx_strand_id
1 'polypeptide(L)'
;MKSATKRSLGAAAIILAAALVLSFALSAQAQALTIERWTAKSNQDGENAVLGATPTRVTWQGQSDEGESLSQVTIELPGGSTVEASNVKTTVLNGLDRLDVGSEVSVEDGTRVVVSFPEPTPAGALIMVECNRTLLPADGGSYGPAGSYVTAEGQTLAMPSSDQVIDIVSSTPAEQLSSMLSEQDWVKAWNSNKFLHLFFDPTIIVTSVPAVFSGWLLALGLVVVSFPLAIPLGLLWSFLRMAKSRIPRAIGATYINVVRGTPLFLQIYIAFFGLPLMGISMDLFMLGVIVLVLNSSAYLAEIFRAGIQSINTGQFEAARSLGMNGAQTMFYVIIPQTVRRVIPTMTSEFILMYKDTSLLAAVGVMEIMMYAKTITAATGNVTPYIVAAGFYLIVTIPMTKLINSMEARLARGKRKRKKSGPGDRSITSEASVVPDSDVAVARSMRMSETFAGPIDDDLVPGSGRISH
;
A
#
# COMPACT_ATOMS: atom_id res chain seq x y z
N MET A 1 79.81 34.18 24.90
CA MET A 1 78.39 33.94 25.22
C MET A 1 77.45 35.15 25.05
N LYS A 2 77.91 36.40 24.86
CA LYS A 2 77.01 37.56 24.68
C LYS A 2 76.56 37.87 23.24
N SER A 3 77.22 37.35 22.19
CA SER A 3 76.86 37.64 20.80
C SER A 3 75.84 36.66 20.19
N ALA A 4 75.81 35.41 20.67
CA ALA A 4 74.87 34.39 20.19
C ALA A 4 73.41 34.71 20.59
N THR A 5 73.20 35.22 21.81
CA THR A 5 71.88 35.57 22.34
C THR A 5 71.25 36.77 21.65
N LYS A 6 72.04 37.74 21.17
CA LYS A 6 71.50 38.88 20.39
C LYS A 6 71.05 38.47 18.99
N ARG A 7 71.74 37.52 18.35
CA ARG A 7 71.34 36.99 17.04
C ARG A 7 70.08 36.13 17.12
N SER A 8 69.90 35.35 18.20
CA SER A 8 68.67 34.57 18.40
C SER A 8 67.45 35.43 18.72
N LEU A 9 67.62 36.52 19.46
CA LEU A 9 66.55 37.50 19.74
C LEU A 9 66.12 38.27 18.48
N GLY A 10 67.07 38.67 17.61
CA GLY A 10 66.75 39.31 16.34
C GLY A 10 66.02 38.39 15.36
N ALA A 11 66.45 37.12 15.26
CA ALA A 11 65.78 36.13 14.43
C ALA A 11 64.36 35.80 14.93
N ALA A 12 64.18 35.67 16.26
CA ALA A 12 62.86 35.47 16.86
C ALA A 12 61.92 36.65 16.63
N ALA A 13 62.42 37.89 16.70
CA ALA A 13 61.62 39.09 16.43
C ALA A 13 61.18 39.17 14.96
N ILE A 14 62.03 38.75 14.02
CA ILE A 14 61.70 38.72 12.58
C ILE A 14 60.68 37.61 12.28
N ILE A 15 60.81 36.44 12.90
CA ILE A 15 59.83 35.34 12.76
C ILE A 15 58.48 35.75 13.38
N LEU A 16 58.49 36.43 14.53
CA LEU A 16 57.27 36.91 15.17
C LEU A 16 56.61 38.02 14.34
N ALA A 17 57.38 38.94 13.75
CA ALA A 17 56.86 39.96 12.86
C ALA A 17 56.34 39.38 11.54
N ALA A 18 57.02 38.38 10.97
CA ALA A 18 56.55 37.66 9.79
C ALA A 18 55.28 36.84 10.08
N ALA A 19 55.19 36.21 11.26
CA ALA A 19 53.99 35.53 11.72
C ALA A 19 52.83 36.51 11.98
N LEU A 20 53.12 37.71 12.52
CA LEU A 20 52.11 38.76 12.71
C LEU A 20 51.60 39.27 11.36
N VAL A 21 52.49 39.52 10.40
CA VAL A 21 52.14 39.96 9.04
C VAL A 21 51.39 38.85 8.29
N LEU A 22 51.75 37.56 8.45
CA LEU A 22 50.96 36.46 7.92
C LEU A 22 49.59 36.33 8.58
N SER A 23 49.46 36.62 9.88
CA SER A 23 48.17 36.64 10.57
C SER A 23 47.28 37.84 10.19
N PHE A 24 47.86 38.92 9.67
CA PHE A 24 47.11 40.03 9.04
C PHE A 24 46.86 39.82 7.54
N ALA A 25 47.62 38.95 6.87
CA ALA A 25 47.41 38.60 5.46
C ALA A 25 46.39 37.45 5.27
N LEU A 26 46.14 36.68 6.32
CA LEU A 26 44.99 35.78 6.42
C LEU A 26 43.77 36.56 6.92
N SER A 27 43.40 37.63 6.21
CA SER A 27 42.02 38.09 6.25
C SER A 27 41.18 36.93 5.74
N ALA A 28 40.50 36.23 6.64
CA ALA A 28 39.40 35.37 6.24
C ALA A 28 38.52 36.22 5.30
N GLN A 29 38.29 35.77 4.07
CA GLN A 29 37.27 36.38 3.23
C GLN A 29 35.97 36.30 4.03
N ALA A 30 35.55 37.43 4.60
CA ALA A 30 34.25 37.54 5.23
C ALA A 30 33.23 37.15 4.16
N GLN A 31 32.41 36.14 4.45
CA GLN A 31 31.37 35.69 3.54
C GLN A 31 30.24 36.71 3.58
N ALA A 32 30.37 37.71 2.71
CA ALA A 32 29.43 38.71 2.21
C ALA A 32 27.90 38.42 2.22
N LEU A 33 27.52 37.15 2.28
CA LEU A 33 26.16 36.67 2.10
C LEU A 33 25.97 35.46 3.02
N THR A 34 24.90 35.44 3.81
CA THR A 34 24.48 34.26 4.58
C THR A 34 23.29 33.59 3.91
N ILE A 35 23.24 32.25 3.92
CA ILE A 35 22.08 31.50 3.43
C ILE A 35 21.15 31.24 4.61
N GLU A 36 20.05 31.99 4.65
CA GLU A 36 19.02 31.87 5.67
C GLU A 36 18.12 30.66 5.40
N ARG A 37 17.81 30.38 4.13
CA ARG A 37 16.89 29.30 3.77
C ARG A 37 17.21 28.65 2.44
N TRP A 38 17.28 27.32 2.44
CA TRP A 38 17.29 26.48 1.26
C TRP A 38 16.32 25.30 1.48
N THR A 39 15.12 25.40 0.91
CA THR A 39 14.07 24.40 1.16
C THR A 39 13.22 24.16 -0.07
N ALA A 40 12.69 22.96 -0.21
CA ALA A 40 11.62 22.65 -1.15
C ALA A 40 10.36 22.21 -0.39
N LYS A 41 9.19 22.58 -0.88
CA LYS A 41 7.92 22.20 -0.24
C LYS A 41 7.65 20.72 -0.49
N SER A 42 7.52 19.91 0.58
CA SER A 42 7.12 18.51 0.47
C SER A 42 5.83 18.36 -0.34
N ASN A 43 5.85 17.41 -1.26
CA ASN A 43 4.74 17.01 -2.11
C ASN A 43 4.26 15.57 -1.79
N GLN A 44 4.80 14.98 -0.71
CA GLN A 44 4.35 13.72 -0.12
C GLN A 44 3.67 13.96 1.24
N ASP A 45 2.77 13.04 1.59
CA ASP A 45 2.22 12.97 2.95
C ASP A 45 3.22 12.24 3.87
N GLY A 46 3.72 12.94 4.90
CA GLY A 46 4.35 12.30 6.06
C GLY A 46 5.88 12.38 6.17
N GLU A 47 6.60 12.90 5.17
CA GLU A 47 8.06 13.10 5.24
C GLU A 47 8.50 14.47 4.67
N ASN A 48 9.65 14.98 5.14
CA ASN A 48 10.29 16.22 4.69
C ASN A 48 10.98 16.11 3.31
N ALA A 49 10.76 15.01 2.57
CA ALA A 49 11.41 14.73 1.30
C ALA A 49 10.52 15.13 0.10
N VAL A 50 11.15 15.39 -1.04
CA VAL A 50 10.46 15.85 -2.26
C VAL A 50 10.59 14.82 -3.38
N LEU A 51 9.48 14.47 -4.03
CA LEU A 51 9.53 13.61 -5.22
C LEU A 51 10.17 14.34 -6.40
N GLY A 52 11.16 13.68 -7.02
CA GLY A 52 11.72 14.05 -8.30
C GLY A 52 10.66 14.03 -9.42
N ALA A 53 10.93 14.73 -10.51
CA ALA A 53 10.05 14.87 -11.67
C ALA A 53 8.62 15.38 -11.36
N THR A 54 8.39 15.92 -10.16
CA THR A 54 7.09 16.43 -9.73
C THR A 54 7.18 17.94 -9.49
N PRO A 55 6.23 18.77 -9.98
CA PRO A 55 6.29 20.22 -9.82
C PRO A 55 6.35 20.62 -8.34
N THR A 56 7.47 21.21 -7.93
CA THR A 56 7.73 21.60 -6.54
C THR A 56 8.13 23.07 -6.45
N ARG A 57 7.75 23.73 -5.35
CA ARG A 57 8.26 25.06 -5.04
C ARG A 57 9.59 24.93 -4.30
N VAL A 58 10.65 25.47 -4.90
CA VAL A 58 11.97 25.63 -4.29
C VAL A 58 12.11 27.08 -3.83
N THR A 59 12.58 27.27 -2.59
CA THR A 59 12.76 28.59 -1.99
C THR A 59 14.19 28.72 -1.52
N TRP A 60 14.85 29.76 -2.03
CA TRP A 60 16.15 30.24 -1.56
C TRP A 60 15.98 31.60 -0.88
N GLN A 61 16.66 31.80 0.26
CA GLN A 61 16.78 33.08 0.93
C GLN A 61 18.24 33.30 1.33
N GLY A 62 18.77 34.45 0.94
CA GLY A 62 20.10 34.90 1.37
C GLY A 62 20.06 36.33 1.87
N GLN A 63 20.80 36.61 2.93
CA GLN A 63 20.94 37.94 3.50
C GLN A 63 22.34 38.46 3.22
N SER A 64 22.46 39.63 2.60
CA SER A 64 23.77 40.26 2.41
C SER A 64 24.26 40.87 3.72
N ASP A 65 25.57 41.01 3.86
CA ASP A 65 26.18 41.66 5.03
C ASP A 65 25.81 43.15 5.13
N GLU A 66 25.90 43.73 6.33
CA GLU A 66 25.53 45.13 6.63
C GLU A 66 26.29 46.19 5.81
N GLY A 67 27.40 45.80 5.15
CA GLY A 67 28.19 46.66 4.28
C GLY A 67 28.08 46.36 2.78
N GLU A 68 27.26 45.38 2.37
CA GLU A 68 27.35 44.80 1.04
C GLU A 68 26.06 44.83 0.23
N SER A 69 26.14 45.49 -0.92
CA SER A 69 25.07 45.60 -1.91
C SER A 69 25.29 44.61 -3.06
N LEU A 70 24.21 44.01 -3.55
CA LEU A 70 24.27 42.98 -4.60
C LEU A 70 23.60 43.48 -5.88
N SER A 71 24.24 43.22 -7.02
CA SER A 71 23.72 43.55 -8.35
C SER A 71 23.15 42.32 -9.06
N GLN A 72 23.55 41.11 -8.66
CA GLN A 72 23.04 39.87 -9.24
C GLN A 72 23.17 38.71 -8.25
N VAL A 73 22.20 37.79 -8.29
CA VAL A 73 22.25 36.49 -7.62
C VAL A 73 21.95 35.40 -8.64
N THR A 74 22.80 34.37 -8.68
CA THR A 74 22.64 33.18 -9.51
C THR A 74 22.46 31.96 -8.61
N ILE A 75 21.37 31.23 -8.82
CA ILE A 75 21.05 29.99 -8.11
C ILE A 75 21.14 28.84 -9.11
N GLU A 76 21.96 27.85 -8.79
CA GLU A 76 22.12 26.63 -9.58
C GLU A 76 21.26 25.52 -8.96
N LEU A 77 20.22 25.13 -9.69
CA LEU A 77 19.39 23.98 -9.34
C LEU A 77 20.13 22.67 -9.64
N PRO A 78 19.78 21.57 -8.95
CA PRO A 78 20.32 20.24 -9.21
C PRO A 78 20.27 19.86 -10.70
N GLY A 79 21.32 19.20 -11.20
CA GLY A 79 21.39 18.76 -12.60
C GLY A 79 20.21 17.85 -12.96
N GLY A 80 19.53 18.17 -14.07
CA GLY A 80 18.27 17.51 -14.47
C GLY A 80 17.00 18.20 -13.96
N SER A 81 17.13 19.32 -13.24
CA SER A 81 15.98 20.18 -12.90
C SER A 81 15.55 21.04 -14.09
N THR A 82 14.27 21.44 -14.13
CA THR A 82 13.78 22.43 -15.09
C THR A 82 12.84 23.43 -14.42
N VAL A 83 13.07 24.73 -14.64
CA VAL A 83 12.19 25.83 -14.24
C VAL A 83 12.01 26.84 -15.38
N GLU A 84 10.83 27.43 -15.48
CA GLU A 84 10.58 28.54 -16.40
C GLU A 84 10.74 29.88 -15.68
N ALA A 85 11.30 30.89 -16.36
CA ALA A 85 11.50 32.23 -15.78
C ALA A 85 10.19 32.87 -15.28
N SER A 86 9.06 32.60 -15.96
CA SER A 86 7.71 33.06 -15.58
C SER A 86 7.25 32.54 -14.21
N ASN A 87 7.81 31.43 -13.73
CA ASN A 87 7.44 30.82 -12.46
C ASN A 87 8.37 31.23 -11.31
N VAL A 88 9.39 32.05 -11.57
CA VAL A 88 10.32 32.56 -10.57
C VAL A 88 9.81 33.88 -10.01
N LYS A 89 9.75 33.99 -8.68
CA LYS A 89 9.35 35.20 -7.98
C LYS A 89 10.48 35.68 -7.08
N THR A 90 10.86 36.94 -7.23
CA THR A 90 11.86 37.60 -6.39
C THR A 90 11.19 38.55 -5.41
N THR A 91 11.69 38.59 -4.18
CA THR A 91 11.29 39.55 -3.15
C THR A 91 12.53 40.02 -2.42
N VAL A 92 12.73 41.33 -2.29
CA VAL A 92 13.82 41.91 -1.50
C VAL A 92 13.24 42.63 -0.30
N LEU A 93 13.80 42.37 0.87
CA LEU A 93 13.42 42.98 2.14
C LEU A 93 14.62 43.73 2.71
N ASN A 94 14.39 44.91 3.26
CA ASN A 94 15.36 45.62 4.09
C ASN A 94 14.75 45.80 5.49
N GLY A 95 15.26 45.06 6.46
CA GLY A 95 14.60 44.90 7.75
C GLY A 95 13.20 44.29 7.59
N LEU A 96 12.15 45.08 7.86
CA LEU A 96 10.74 44.65 7.75
C LEU A 96 10.06 45.15 6.46
N ASP A 97 10.71 46.02 5.70
CA ASP A 97 10.12 46.69 4.54
C ASP A 97 10.42 45.93 3.25
N ARG A 98 9.38 45.74 2.43
CA ARG A 98 9.48 45.15 1.10
C ARG A 98 9.85 46.22 0.08
N LEU A 99 10.93 45.96 -0.66
CA LEU A 99 11.44 46.84 -1.71
C LEU A 99 11.01 46.33 -3.09
N ASP A 100 10.67 47.27 -3.96
CA ASP A 100 10.46 47.02 -5.38
C ASP A 100 11.71 47.45 -6.14
N VAL A 101 12.57 46.48 -6.44
CA VAL A 101 13.91 46.69 -7.04
C VAL A 101 13.94 46.40 -8.54
N GLY A 102 12.78 46.17 -9.18
CA GLY A 102 12.71 45.95 -10.63
C GLY A 102 13.54 44.76 -11.12
N SER A 103 13.62 43.68 -10.33
CA SER A 103 14.49 42.53 -10.62
C SER A 103 14.13 41.85 -11.96
N GLU A 104 15.13 41.60 -12.78
CA GLU A 104 15.00 40.84 -14.03
C GLU A 104 15.44 39.39 -13.81
N VAL A 105 14.61 38.44 -14.23
CA VAL A 105 14.90 37.00 -14.09
C VAL A 105 15.13 36.37 -15.46
N SER A 106 16.27 35.70 -15.62
CA SER A 106 16.52 34.77 -16.71
C SER A 106 16.81 33.37 -16.16
N VAL A 107 16.52 32.36 -16.98
CA VAL A 107 16.86 30.97 -16.67
C VAL A 107 17.69 30.42 -17.82
N GLU A 108 18.93 30.04 -17.52
CA GLU A 108 19.86 29.41 -18.46
C GLU A 108 19.76 27.88 -18.29
N ASP A 109 19.64 27.16 -19.41
CA ASP A 109 19.59 25.68 -19.49
C ASP A 109 18.53 25.00 -18.58
N GLY A 110 17.54 25.75 -18.10
CA GLY A 110 16.47 25.28 -17.22
C GLY A 110 16.88 25.05 -15.76
N THR A 111 18.17 25.12 -15.43
CA THR A 111 18.70 24.84 -14.08
C THR A 111 19.30 26.06 -13.41
N ARG A 112 19.77 27.05 -14.17
CA ARG A 112 20.50 28.20 -13.62
C ARG A 112 19.61 29.44 -13.63
N VAL A 113 19.12 29.80 -12.45
CA VAL A 113 18.24 30.95 -12.25
C VAL A 113 19.07 32.18 -11.95
N VAL A 114 19.10 33.13 -12.87
CA VAL A 114 19.85 34.38 -12.74
C VAL A 114 18.86 35.50 -12.44
N VAL A 115 19.05 36.16 -11.31
CA VAL A 115 18.25 37.31 -10.86
C VAL A 115 19.16 38.53 -10.85
N SER A 116 18.90 39.47 -11.74
CA SER A 116 19.68 40.71 -11.88
C SER A 116 18.88 41.89 -11.32
N PHE A 117 19.58 42.81 -10.64
CA PHE A 117 19.01 44.01 -10.05
C PHE A 117 19.58 45.23 -10.80
N PRO A 118 18.75 45.96 -11.56
CA PRO A 118 19.21 47.16 -12.28
C PRO A 118 19.79 48.22 -11.34
N GLU A 119 19.22 48.35 -10.14
CA GLU A 119 19.79 49.10 -9.02
C GLU A 119 20.27 48.11 -7.95
N PRO A 120 21.52 48.20 -7.47
CA PRO A 120 22.02 47.28 -6.44
C PRO A 120 21.15 47.27 -5.19
N THR A 121 20.97 46.10 -4.61
CA THR A 121 20.18 45.95 -3.37
C THR A 121 20.82 46.73 -2.23
N PRO A 122 20.05 47.25 -1.25
CA PRO A 122 20.63 47.83 -0.05
C PRO A 122 21.52 46.84 0.69
N ALA A 123 22.51 47.35 1.41
CA ALA A 123 23.31 46.53 2.30
C ALA A 123 22.46 45.93 3.43
N GLY A 124 22.76 44.70 3.85
CA GLY A 124 21.97 43.99 4.86
C GLY A 124 20.65 43.39 4.35
N ALA A 125 20.36 43.48 3.05
CA ALA A 125 19.05 43.10 2.51
C ALA A 125 18.86 41.58 2.45
N LEU A 126 17.65 41.14 2.76
CA LEU A 126 17.22 39.75 2.61
C LEU A 126 16.58 39.57 1.23
N ILE A 127 17.21 38.76 0.39
CA ILE A 127 16.76 38.42 -0.95
C ILE A 127 16.11 37.04 -0.89
N MET A 128 14.86 36.95 -1.33
CA MET A 128 14.11 35.71 -1.46
C MET A 128 13.80 35.43 -2.92
N VAL A 129 14.17 34.23 -3.38
CA VAL A 129 13.85 33.72 -4.71
C VAL A 129 13.01 32.45 -4.57
N GLU A 130 11.79 32.49 -5.09
CA GLU A 130 10.85 31.37 -5.10
C GLU A 130 10.68 30.84 -6.53
N CYS A 131 11.22 29.65 -6.80
CA CYS A 131 11.08 28.94 -8.06
C CYS A 131 9.85 28.02 -7.99
N ASN A 132 8.72 28.48 -8.53
CA ASN A 132 7.47 27.70 -8.51
C ASN A 132 7.45 26.67 -9.62
N ARG A 133 6.73 25.55 -9.40
CA ARG A 133 6.55 24.48 -10.40
C ARG A 133 7.87 23.93 -10.98
N THR A 134 8.95 23.97 -10.19
CA THR A 134 10.25 23.44 -10.57
C THR A 134 10.17 21.92 -10.63
N LEU A 135 10.55 21.31 -11.75
CA LEU A 135 10.76 19.86 -11.82
C LEU A 135 12.17 19.58 -11.33
N LEU A 136 12.28 18.72 -10.32
CA LEU A 136 13.55 18.29 -9.73
C LEU A 136 14.03 16.98 -10.39
N PRO A 137 15.31 16.58 -10.24
CA PRO A 137 15.86 15.42 -10.93
C PRO A 137 15.13 14.13 -10.55
N ALA A 138 14.88 13.28 -11.56
CA ALA A 138 14.16 12.02 -11.41
C ALA A 138 14.96 10.96 -10.64
N ASP A 139 16.29 11.04 -10.65
CA ASP A 139 17.19 10.04 -10.05
C ASP A 139 17.37 10.22 -8.53
N GLY A 140 16.80 11.28 -7.95
CA GLY A 140 16.92 11.62 -6.54
C GLY A 140 18.29 12.16 -6.15
N GLY A 141 18.52 12.29 -4.84
CA GLY A 141 19.78 12.77 -4.26
C GLY A 141 19.58 13.87 -3.21
N SER A 142 20.66 14.23 -2.52
CA SER A 142 20.67 15.32 -1.53
C SER A 142 21.46 16.48 -2.10
N TYR A 143 20.84 17.66 -2.16
CA TYR A 143 21.41 18.82 -2.84
C TYR A 143 21.42 20.05 -1.93
N GLY A 144 22.61 20.58 -1.66
CA GLY A 144 22.78 21.89 -1.02
C GLY A 144 22.59 23.06 -1.99
N PRO A 145 22.52 24.30 -1.49
CA PRO A 145 22.48 25.48 -2.34
C PRO A 145 23.79 25.63 -3.11
N ALA A 146 23.70 25.92 -4.41
CA ALA A 146 24.83 26.18 -5.27
C ALA A 146 24.56 27.43 -6.11
N GLY A 147 25.62 28.12 -6.53
CA GLY A 147 25.54 29.30 -7.37
C GLY A 147 26.59 30.35 -7.05
N SER A 148 26.30 31.60 -7.40
CA SER A 148 27.18 32.74 -7.24
C SER A 148 26.40 34.04 -7.09
N TYR A 149 27.04 35.09 -6.61
CA TYR A 149 26.48 36.45 -6.58
C TYR A 149 27.50 37.46 -7.08
N VAL A 150 27.00 38.60 -7.53
CA VAL A 150 27.82 39.72 -7.99
C VAL A 150 27.54 40.92 -7.10
N THR A 151 28.60 41.49 -6.54
CA THR A 151 28.52 42.68 -5.69
C THR A 151 28.23 43.93 -6.53
N ALA A 152 27.84 45.04 -5.89
CA ALA A 152 27.69 46.33 -6.56
C ALA A 152 29.01 46.82 -7.21
N GLU A 153 30.15 46.35 -6.71
CA GLU A 153 31.49 46.66 -7.20
C GLU A 153 31.90 45.77 -8.40
N GLY A 154 31.00 44.86 -8.83
CA GLY A 154 31.20 43.98 -9.98
C GLY A 154 32.03 42.74 -9.69
N GLN A 155 32.33 42.44 -8.42
CA GLN A 155 33.05 41.22 -8.06
C GLN A 155 32.11 40.03 -8.04
N THR A 156 32.46 38.96 -8.76
CA THR A 156 31.72 37.68 -8.72
C THR A 156 32.28 36.78 -7.63
N LEU A 157 31.44 36.37 -6.70
CA LEU A 157 31.79 35.49 -5.58
C LEU A 157 30.93 34.23 -5.61
N ALA A 158 31.52 33.10 -5.20
CA ALA A 158 30.80 31.85 -5.06
C ALA A 158 29.84 31.92 -3.87
N MET A 159 28.68 31.27 -4.02
CA MET A 159 27.70 31.16 -2.96
C MET A 159 28.31 30.42 -1.75
N PRO A 160 28.01 30.83 -0.50
CA PRO A 160 28.60 30.20 0.68
C PRO A 160 28.11 28.75 0.83
N SER A 161 28.94 27.91 1.44
CA SER A 161 28.51 26.57 1.84
C SER A 161 27.44 26.65 2.94
N SER A 162 26.41 25.82 2.84
CA SER A 162 25.36 25.68 3.85
C SER A 162 25.12 24.20 4.15
N ASP A 163 24.77 23.90 5.40
CA ASP A 163 24.36 22.55 5.83
C ASP A 163 22.91 22.24 5.44
N GLN A 164 22.16 23.23 4.92
CA GLN A 164 20.79 23.03 4.45
C GLN A 164 20.78 22.24 3.15
N VAL A 165 20.05 21.13 3.11
CA VAL A 165 19.93 20.26 1.94
C VAL A 165 18.47 20.00 1.58
N ILE A 166 18.22 19.82 0.28
CA ILE A 166 16.95 19.32 -0.24
C ILE A 166 17.15 17.85 -0.61
N ASP A 167 16.42 16.97 0.09
CA ASP A 167 16.38 15.55 -0.20
C ASP A 167 15.31 15.23 -1.23
N ILE A 168 15.77 14.72 -2.38
CA ILE A 168 14.95 14.40 -3.54
C ILE A 168 14.85 12.88 -3.62
N VAL A 169 13.62 12.38 -3.56
CA VAL A 169 13.31 10.97 -3.74
C VAL A 169 13.18 10.69 -5.23
N SER A 170 13.84 9.63 -5.70
CA SER A 170 13.77 9.25 -7.11
C SER A 170 12.33 8.93 -7.52
N SER A 171 11.90 9.44 -8.68
CA SER A 171 10.60 9.08 -9.25
C SER A 171 10.59 7.59 -9.59
N THR A 172 9.59 6.84 -9.15
CA THR A 172 9.51 5.41 -9.47
C THR A 172 9.24 5.19 -10.96
N PRO A 173 9.63 4.05 -11.56
CA PRO A 173 9.28 3.74 -12.95
C PRO A 173 7.77 3.80 -13.23
N ALA A 174 6.95 3.52 -12.22
CA ALA A 174 5.50 3.63 -12.29
C ALA A 174 5.02 5.09 -12.36
N GLU A 175 5.64 6.00 -11.61
CA GLU A 175 5.34 7.44 -11.68
C GLU A 175 5.77 8.04 -13.02
N GLN A 176 6.93 7.63 -13.55
CA GLN A 176 7.37 8.04 -14.88
C GLN A 176 6.38 7.59 -15.96
N LEU A 177 5.97 6.31 -15.92
CA LEU A 177 4.99 5.78 -16.87
C LEU A 177 3.61 6.45 -16.71
N SER A 178 3.21 6.77 -15.48
CA SER A 178 1.98 7.55 -15.22
C SER A 178 2.05 8.94 -15.85
N SER A 179 3.18 9.64 -15.71
CA SER A 179 3.41 10.94 -16.36
C SER A 179 3.31 10.83 -17.88
N MET A 180 4.01 9.85 -18.48
CA MET A 180 3.94 9.59 -19.92
C MET A 180 2.53 9.27 -20.42
N LEU A 181 1.74 8.52 -19.63
CA LEU A 181 0.36 8.19 -19.96
C LEU A 181 -0.54 9.43 -19.89
N SER A 182 -0.35 10.30 -18.90
CA SER A 182 -1.17 11.51 -18.72
C SER A 182 -1.13 12.46 -19.92
N GLU A 183 -0.02 12.45 -20.67
CA GLU A 183 0.16 13.29 -21.84
C GLU A 183 -0.56 12.76 -23.09
N GLN A 184 -0.87 11.46 -23.14
CA GLN A 184 -1.45 10.82 -24.31
C GLN A 184 -2.90 11.25 -24.56
N ASP A 185 -3.24 11.57 -25.81
CA ASP A 185 -4.58 12.02 -26.19
C ASP A 185 -5.67 10.98 -25.93
N TRP A 186 -5.36 9.69 -26.12
CA TRP A 186 -6.31 8.62 -25.84
C TRP A 186 -6.61 8.49 -24.34
N VAL A 187 -5.65 8.77 -23.46
CA VAL A 187 -5.87 8.76 -21.99
C VAL A 187 -6.74 9.93 -21.60
N LYS A 188 -6.51 11.12 -22.15
CA LYS A 188 -7.37 12.29 -21.95
C LYS A 188 -8.80 12.02 -22.45
N ALA A 189 -8.94 11.39 -23.62
CA ALA A 189 -10.25 10.99 -24.16
C ALA A 189 -10.93 9.92 -23.28
N TRP A 190 -10.17 8.92 -22.79
CA TRP A 190 -10.67 7.90 -21.87
C TRP A 190 -11.16 8.52 -20.56
N ASN A 191 -10.36 9.40 -19.96
CA ASN A 191 -10.66 10.07 -18.69
C ASN A 191 -11.74 11.16 -18.83
N SER A 192 -12.12 11.56 -20.05
CA SER A 192 -13.29 12.43 -20.25
C SER A 192 -14.60 11.77 -19.81
N ASN A 193 -14.66 10.44 -19.82
CA ASN A 193 -15.78 9.70 -19.25
C ASN A 193 -15.59 9.55 -17.74
N LYS A 194 -16.49 10.14 -16.95
CA LYS A 194 -16.42 10.13 -15.48
C LYS A 194 -16.35 8.72 -14.89
N PHE A 195 -17.06 7.74 -15.46
CA PHE A 195 -17.03 6.37 -14.96
C PHE A 195 -15.67 5.72 -15.21
N LEU A 196 -15.14 5.86 -16.43
CA LEU A 196 -13.82 5.32 -16.77
C LEU A 196 -12.71 5.99 -15.97
N HIS A 197 -12.78 7.31 -15.78
CA HIS A 197 -11.84 8.02 -14.92
C HIS A 197 -11.92 7.54 -13.46
N LEU A 198 -13.11 7.33 -12.91
CA LEU A 198 -13.23 6.92 -11.49
C LEU A 198 -12.86 5.47 -11.22
N PHE A 199 -13.05 4.55 -12.17
CA PHE A 199 -12.83 3.11 -11.95
C PHE A 199 -11.64 2.53 -12.71
N PHE A 200 -11.22 3.14 -13.80
CA PHE A 200 -10.25 2.59 -14.74
C PHE A 200 -9.27 3.66 -15.23
N ASP A 201 -8.83 4.59 -14.38
CA ASP A 201 -7.83 5.58 -14.79
C ASP A 201 -6.48 4.90 -15.08
N PRO A 202 -5.97 4.93 -16.33
CA PRO A 202 -4.72 4.27 -16.69
C PRO A 202 -3.52 4.78 -15.88
N THR A 203 -3.50 6.07 -15.53
CA THR A 203 -2.40 6.68 -14.77
C THR A 203 -2.35 6.15 -13.34
N ILE A 204 -3.52 6.03 -12.71
CA ILE A 204 -3.67 5.53 -11.34
C ILE A 204 -3.45 4.01 -11.29
N ILE A 205 -3.85 3.27 -12.33
CA ILE A 205 -3.58 1.82 -12.40
C ILE A 205 -2.08 1.55 -12.29
N VAL A 206 -1.28 2.26 -13.08
CA VAL A 206 0.17 2.02 -13.14
C VAL A 206 0.85 2.33 -11.81
N THR A 207 0.49 3.42 -11.15
CA THR A 207 1.04 3.79 -9.84
C THR A 207 0.52 2.89 -8.71
N SER A 208 -0.71 2.40 -8.82
CA SER A 208 -1.32 1.53 -7.80
C SER A 208 -0.81 0.10 -7.82
N VAL A 209 -0.46 -0.45 -9.00
CA VAL A 209 -0.04 -1.86 -9.12
C VAL A 209 1.14 -2.23 -8.21
N PRO A 210 2.28 -1.50 -8.18
CA PRO A 210 3.40 -1.83 -7.30
C PRO A 210 3.06 -1.74 -5.81
N ALA A 211 2.27 -0.73 -5.43
CA ALA A 211 1.87 -0.54 -4.04
C ALA A 211 0.93 -1.65 -3.57
N VAL A 212 -0.11 -1.96 -4.36
CA VAL A 212 -1.06 -3.05 -4.06
C VAL A 212 -0.38 -4.42 -4.13
N PHE A 213 0.64 -4.60 -4.98
CA PHE A 213 1.43 -5.84 -5.02
C PHE A 213 2.13 -6.13 -3.67
N SER A 214 2.65 -5.10 -2.99
CA SER A 214 3.21 -5.26 -1.65
C SER A 214 2.16 -5.75 -0.65
N GLY A 215 0.96 -5.17 -0.69
CA GLY A 215 -0.18 -5.63 0.09
C GLY A 215 -0.62 -7.07 -0.23
N TRP A 216 -0.52 -7.46 -1.50
CA TRP A 216 -0.81 -8.81 -1.98
C TRP A 216 0.17 -9.84 -1.42
N LEU A 217 1.47 -9.52 -1.36
CA LEU A 217 2.47 -10.38 -0.71
C LEU A 217 2.18 -10.56 0.79
N LEU A 218 1.76 -9.50 1.48
CA LEU A 218 1.38 -9.58 2.90
C LEU A 218 0.13 -10.45 3.10
N ALA A 219 -0.90 -10.28 2.26
CA ALA A 219 -2.11 -11.12 2.28
C ALA A 219 -1.76 -12.60 2.05
N LEU A 220 -0.89 -12.90 1.09
CA LEU A 220 -0.38 -14.26 0.87
C LEU A 220 0.38 -14.78 2.10
N GLY A 221 1.25 -13.96 2.70
CA GLY A 221 1.97 -14.31 3.92
C GLY A 221 1.04 -14.68 5.07
N LEU A 222 -0.02 -13.89 5.29
CA LEU A 222 -1.05 -14.16 6.30
C LEU A 222 -1.69 -15.53 6.09
N VAL A 223 -2.10 -15.86 4.88
CA VAL A 223 -2.79 -17.13 4.59
C VAL A 223 -1.81 -18.32 4.65
N VAL A 224 -0.62 -18.19 4.07
CA VAL A 224 0.40 -19.25 4.02
C VAL A 224 0.89 -19.61 5.41
N VAL A 225 0.88 -18.67 6.36
CA VAL A 225 1.19 -18.97 7.77
C VAL A 225 -0.04 -19.45 8.52
N SER A 226 -1.19 -18.78 8.38
CA SER A 226 -2.39 -19.08 9.18
C SER A 226 -3.01 -20.43 8.83
N PHE A 227 -3.14 -20.74 7.54
CA PHE A 227 -3.87 -21.92 7.11
C PHE A 227 -3.19 -23.23 7.55
N PRO A 228 -1.86 -23.42 7.42
CA PRO A 228 -1.18 -24.61 7.94
C PRO A 228 -1.26 -24.76 9.45
N LEU A 229 -1.29 -23.64 10.21
CA LEU A 229 -1.48 -23.66 11.66
C LEU A 229 -2.93 -23.99 12.06
N ALA A 230 -3.91 -23.58 11.25
CA ALA A 230 -5.32 -23.89 11.45
C ALA A 230 -5.65 -25.37 11.24
N ILE A 231 -4.91 -26.09 10.38
CA ILE A 231 -5.13 -27.52 10.10
C ILE A 231 -5.00 -28.41 11.35
N PRO A 232 -3.87 -28.44 12.08
CA PRO A 232 -3.73 -29.28 13.27
C PRO A 232 -4.69 -28.85 14.38
N LEU A 233 -4.93 -27.54 14.55
CA LEU A 233 -5.92 -27.04 15.53
C LEU A 233 -7.34 -27.47 15.16
N GLY A 234 -7.74 -27.38 13.90
CA GLY A 234 -9.04 -27.84 13.43
C GLY A 234 -9.22 -29.33 13.62
N LEU A 235 -8.18 -30.13 13.35
CA LEU A 235 -8.22 -31.58 13.59
C LEU A 235 -8.38 -31.89 15.09
N LEU A 236 -7.65 -31.17 15.96
CA LEU A 236 -7.80 -31.27 17.42
C LEU A 236 -9.23 -30.95 17.87
N TRP A 237 -9.79 -29.83 17.42
CA TRP A 237 -11.18 -29.45 17.71
C TRP A 237 -12.20 -30.46 17.20
N SER A 238 -11.93 -31.06 16.03
CA SER A 238 -12.74 -32.14 15.47
C SER A 238 -12.79 -33.36 16.39
N PHE A 239 -11.63 -33.80 16.92
CA PHE A 239 -11.57 -34.91 17.87
C PHE A 239 -12.26 -34.59 19.20
N LEU A 240 -12.06 -33.39 19.74
CA LEU A 240 -12.76 -32.95 20.95
C LEU A 240 -14.28 -33.04 20.77
N ARG A 241 -14.80 -32.52 19.65
CA ARG A 241 -16.24 -32.58 19.33
C ARG A 241 -16.78 -34.00 19.12
N MET A 242 -15.94 -34.96 18.71
CA MET A 242 -16.32 -36.37 18.56
C MET A 242 -16.04 -37.23 19.79
N ALA A 243 -15.46 -36.66 20.85
CA ALA A 243 -15.08 -37.41 22.04
C ALA A 243 -16.28 -38.14 22.68
N LYS A 244 -16.05 -39.34 23.21
CA LYS A 244 -17.07 -40.12 23.92
C LYS A 244 -17.50 -39.46 25.23
N SER A 245 -16.55 -38.85 25.95
CA SER A 245 -16.80 -38.11 27.19
C SER A 245 -17.54 -36.81 26.92
N ARG A 246 -18.44 -36.41 27.84
CA ARG A 246 -19.26 -35.20 27.71
C ARG A 246 -18.45 -33.91 27.80
N ILE A 247 -17.38 -33.87 28.62
CA ILE A 247 -16.61 -32.65 28.87
C ILE A 247 -15.83 -32.19 27.62
N PRO A 248 -14.96 -33.02 27.00
CA PRO A 248 -14.21 -32.59 25.82
C PRO A 248 -15.14 -32.29 24.63
N ARG A 249 -16.23 -33.04 24.52
CA ARG A 249 -17.29 -32.81 23.54
C ARG A 249 -17.93 -31.44 23.71
N ALA A 250 -18.29 -31.08 24.94
CA ALA A 250 -18.88 -29.77 25.24
C ALA A 250 -17.90 -28.64 24.92
N ILE A 251 -16.63 -28.76 25.33
CA ILE A 251 -15.59 -27.75 25.05
C ILE A 251 -15.43 -27.53 23.54
N GLY A 252 -15.24 -28.62 22.78
CA GLY A 252 -15.10 -28.52 21.32
C GLY A 252 -16.36 -27.98 20.63
N ALA A 253 -17.55 -28.40 21.07
CA ALA A 253 -18.81 -27.90 20.54
C ALA A 253 -18.99 -26.40 20.81
N THR A 254 -18.71 -25.93 22.03
CA THR A 254 -18.81 -24.52 22.40
C THR A 254 -17.87 -23.66 21.56
N TYR A 255 -16.59 -24.04 21.47
CA TYR A 255 -15.62 -23.31 20.65
C TYR A 255 -16.09 -23.17 19.20
N ILE A 256 -16.44 -24.30 18.56
CA ILE A 256 -16.85 -24.32 17.15
C ILE A 256 -18.13 -23.50 16.95
N ASN A 257 -19.12 -23.64 17.83
CA ASN A 257 -20.39 -22.93 17.71
C ASN A 257 -20.23 -21.42 17.93
N VAL A 258 -19.39 -20.97 18.86
CA VAL A 258 -19.14 -19.55 19.11
C VAL A 258 -18.37 -18.92 17.95
N VAL A 259 -17.26 -19.55 17.53
CA VAL A 259 -16.40 -19.01 16.46
C VAL A 259 -17.13 -18.97 15.12
N ARG A 260 -17.90 -20.01 14.77
CA ARG A 260 -18.68 -20.02 13.52
C ARG A 260 -20.00 -19.22 13.63
N GLY A 261 -20.50 -19.01 14.85
CA GLY A 261 -21.70 -18.24 15.12
C GLY A 261 -21.45 -16.72 15.21
N THR A 262 -20.19 -16.29 15.20
CA THR A 262 -19.81 -14.86 15.27
C THR A 262 -19.10 -14.41 13.99
N PRO A 263 -19.37 -13.19 13.50
CA PRO A 263 -18.67 -12.68 12.32
C PRO A 263 -17.16 -12.57 12.54
N LEU A 264 -16.36 -12.97 11.54
CA LEU A 264 -14.90 -12.81 11.58
C LEU A 264 -14.48 -11.35 11.79
N PHE A 265 -15.18 -10.40 11.16
CA PHE A 265 -14.95 -8.97 11.36
C PHE A 265 -15.03 -8.56 12.84
N LEU A 266 -16.02 -9.09 13.58
CA LEU A 266 -16.14 -8.83 15.02
C LEU A 266 -14.99 -9.47 15.81
N GLN A 267 -14.57 -10.69 15.45
CA GLN A 267 -13.43 -11.36 16.09
C GLN A 267 -12.14 -10.56 15.91
N ILE A 268 -11.92 -10.01 14.71
CA ILE A 268 -10.80 -9.10 14.42
C ILE A 268 -10.88 -7.87 15.32
N TYR A 269 -12.02 -7.19 15.39
CA TYR A 269 -12.18 -5.99 16.24
C TYR A 269 -11.90 -6.27 17.71
N ILE A 270 -12.46 -7.36 18.26
CA ILE A 270 -12.23 -7.75 19.66
C ILE A 270 -10.74 -8.03 19.90
N ALA A 271 -10.06 -8.71 18.98
CA ALA A 271 -8.65 -9.01 19.14
C ALA A 271 -7.78 -7.74 19.07
N PHE A 272 -7.98 -6.90 18.05
CA PHE A 272 -7.14 -5.74 17.77
C PHE A 272 -7.40 -4.55 18.70
N PHE A 273 -8.62 -4.40 19.23
CA PHE A 273 -8.92 -3.33 20.18
C PHE A 273 -9.03 -3.83 21.63
N GLY A 274 -9.47 -5.06 21.87
CA GLY A 274 -9.66 -5.61 23.21
C GLY A 274 -8.36 -6.05 23.89
N LEU A 275 -7.44 -6.72 23.18
CA LEU A 275 -6.18 -7.18 23.78
C LEU A 275 -5.25 -6.04 24.21
N PRO A 276 -5.09 -4.95 23.43
CA PRO A 276 -4.29 -3.81 23.88
C PRO A 276 -4.86 -3.15 25.15
N LEU A 277 -6.18 -3.12 25.33
CA LEU A 277 -6.81 -2.62 26.56
C LEU A 277 -6.49 -3.48 27.79
N MET A 278 -6.10 -4.74 27.58
CA MET A 278 -5.61 -5.64 28.62
C MET A 278 -4.09 -5.54 28.84
N GLY A 279 -3.41 -4.62 28.15
CA GLY A 279 -1.96 -4.43 28.23
C GLY A 279 -1.15 -5.41 27.37
N ILE A 280 -1.79 -6.18 26.48
CA ILE A 280 -1.13 -7.12 25.59
C ILE A 280 -0.96 -6.45 24.22
N SER A 281 0.26 -5.98 23.93
CA SER A 281 0.63 -5.48 22.61
C SER A 281 1.34 -6.56 21.80
N MET A 282 0.88 -6.77 20.57
CA MET A 282 1.50 -7.68 19.61
C MET A 282 1.62 -6.98 18.26
N ASP A 283 2.55 -7.48 17.44
CA ASP A 283 2.63 -7.08 16.05
C ASP A 283 1.31 -7.39 15.31
N LEU A 284 0.92 -6.49 14.39
CA LEU A 284 -0.36 -6.58 13.68
C LEU A 284 -0.44 -7.82 12.79
N PHE A 285 0.67 -8.22 12.16
CA PHE A 285 0.70 -9.43 11.36
C PHE A 285 0.51 -10.67 12.23
N MET A 286 1.22 -10.76 13.36
CA MET A 286 1.06 -11.86 14.32
C MET A 286 -0.38 -11.96 14.86
N LEU A 287 -0.97 -10.83 15.22
CA LEU A 287 -2.35 -10.80 15.72
C LEU A 287 -3.36 -11.20 14.63
N GLY A 288 -3.15 -10.73 13.40
CA GLY A 288 -3.92 -11.15 12.23
C GLY A 288 -3.84 -12.67 12.02
N VAL A 289 -2.65 -13.26 12.09
CA VAL A 289 -2.45 -14.71 12.01
C VAL A 289 -3.25 -15.43 13.09
N ILE A 290 -3.15 -15.01 14.35
CA ILE A 290 -3.86 -15.68 15.46
C ILE A 290 -5.37 -15.68 15.21
N VAL A 291 -5.95 -14.55 14.82
CA VAL A 291 -7.39 -14.44 14.57
C VAL A 291 -7.82 -15.34 13.41
N LEU A 292 -7.09 -15.32 12.29
CA LEU A 292 -7.37 -16.17 11.12
C LEU A 292 -7.23 -17.66 11.45
N VAL A 293 -6.21 -18.03 12.23
CA VAL A 293 -6.00 -19.41 12.70
C VAL A 293 -7.18 -19.88 13.55
N LEU A 294 -7.59 -19.08 14.55
CA LEU A 294 -8.71 -19.42 15.42
C LEU A 294 -9.99 -19.56 14.60
N ASN A 295 -10.28 -18.60 13.74
CA ASN A 295 -11.48 -18.62 12.91
C ASN A 295 -11.53 -19.87 12.02
N SER A 296 -10.51 -20.06 11.17
CA SER A 296 -10.52 -21.15 10.21
C SER A 296 -10.38 -22.52 10.85
N SER A 297 -9.73 -22.65 12.01
CA SER A 297 -9.66 -23.93 12.72
C SER A 297 -11.04 -24.45 13.13
N ALA A 298 -12.00 -23.57 13.45
CA ALA A 298 -13.37 -23.96 13.76
C ALA A 298 -14.13 -24.48 12.51
N TYR A 299 -13.92 -23.87 11.34
CA TYR A 299 -14.46 -24.36 10.06
C TYR A 299 -13.82 -25.68 9.65
N LEU A 300 -12.50 -25.77 9.73
CA LEU A 300 -11.74 -26.99 9.46
C LEU A 300 -12.16 -28.14 10.39
N ALA A 301 -12.47 -27.88 11.65
CA ALA A 301 -12.95 -28.89 12.58
C ALA A 301 -14.23 -29.59 12.10
N GLU A 302 -15.16 -28.83 11.53
CA GLU A 302 -16.41 -29.35 10.97
C GLU A 302 -16.19 -30.07 9.65
N ILE A 303 -15.29 -29.55 8.80
CA ILE A 303 -14.87 -30.22 7.57
C ILE A 303 -14.27 -31.59 7.89
N PHE A 304 -13.34 -31.67 8.86
CA PHE A 304 -12.76 -32.94 9.30
C PHE A 304 -13.81 -33.87 9.91
N ARG A 305 -14.71 -33.35 10.75
CA ARG A 305 -15.77 -34.13 11.39
C ARG A 305 -16.69 -34.76 10.35
N ALA A 306 -17.17 -33.95 9.40
CA ALA A 306 -18.01 -34.40 8.29
C ALA A 306 -17.27 -35.41 7.40
N GLY A 307 -15.98 -35.16 7.13
CA GLY A 307 -15.12 -36.07 6.39
C GLY A 307 -15.00 -37.45 7.05
N ILE A 308 -14.74 -37.49 8.36
CA ILE A 308 -14.65 -38.73 9.15
C ILE A 308 -15.99 -39.46 9.17
N GLN A 309 -17.09 -38.75 9.40
CA GLN A 309 -18.44 -39.33 9.42
C GLN A 309 -18.90 -39.84 8.05
N SER A 310 -18.31 -39.35 6.95
CA SER A 310 -18.63 -39.84 5.61
C SER A 310 -18.08 -41.25 5.33
N ILE A 311 -17.12 -41.75 6.13
CA ILE A 311 -16.53 -43.07 5.94
C ILE A 311 -17.56 -44.16 6.30
N ASN A 312 -17.67 -45.19 5.44
CA ASN A 312 -18.61 -46.29 5.66
C ASN A 312 -18.26 -47.04 6.97
N THR A 313 -19.27 -47.26 7.82
CA THR A 313 -19.15 -47.99 9.10
C THR A 313 -18.48 -49.35 8.95
N GLY A 314 -18.66 -50.04 7.82
CA GLY A 314 -18.00 -51.31 7.53
C GLY A 314 -16.46 -51.23 7.52
N GLN A 315 -15.86 -50.07 7.26
CA GLN A 315 -14.41 -49.87 7.41
C GLN A 315 -13.98 -49.91 8.89
N PHE A 316 -14.80 -49.34 9.79
CA PHE A 316 -14.56 -49.40 11.23
C PHE A 316 -14.78 -50.81 11.78
N GLU A 317 -15.75 -51.54 11.23
CA GLU A 317 -16.00 -52.94 11.61
C GLU A 317 -14.88 -53.86 11.12
N ALA A 318 -14.48 -53.75 9.84
CA ALA A 318 -13.38 -54.53 9.28
C ALA A 318 -12.05 -54.31 10.03
N ALA A 319 -11.69 -53.06 10.34
CA ALA A 319 -10.49 -52.75 11.12
C ALA A 319 -10.54 -53.38 12.53
N ARG A 320 -11.70 -53.35 13.20
CA ARG A 320 -11.89 -54.01 14.49
C ARG A 320 -11.83 -55.54 14.37
N SER A 321 -12.36 -56.13 13.30
CA SER A 321 -12.25 -57.57 13.03
C SER A 321 -10.80 -58.02 12.81
N LEU A 322 -9.92 -57.13 12.36
CA LEU A 322 -8.48 -57.36 12.24
C LEU A 322 -7.71 -57.09 13.55
N GLY A 323 -8.41 -56.86 14.67
CA GLY A 323 -7.81 -56.65 16.00
C GLY A 323 -7.27 -55.23 16.25
N MET A 324 -7.55 -54.27 15.36
CA MET A 324 -7.09 -52.89 15.55
C MET A 324 -7.88 -52.20 16.66
N ASN A 325 -7.18 -51.50 17.57
CA ASN A 325 -7.82 -50.63 18.54
C ASN A 325 -8.36 -49.35 17.89
N GLY A 326 -9.11 -48.53 18.64
CA GLY A 326 -9.76 -47.33 18.10
C GLY A 326 -8.77 -46.29 17.55
N ALA A 327 -7.62 -46.10 18.19
CA ALA A 327 -6.59 -45.18 17.73
C ALA A 327 -5.93 -45.69 16.44
N GLN A 328 -5.57 -46.98 16.41
CA GLN A 328 -5.03 -47.63 15.22
C GLN A 328 -6.00 -47.54 14.04
N THR A 329 -7.29 -47.85 14.28
CA THR A 329 -8.34 -47.74 13.26
C THR A 329 -8.41 -46.30 12.73
N MET A 330 -8.40 -45.31 13.62
CA MET A 330 -8.46 -43.90 13.24
C MET A 330 -7.26 -43.48 12.39
N PHE A 331 -6.03 -43.70 12.86
CA PHE A 331 -4.82 -43.21 12.21
C PHE A 331 -4.45 -43.97 10.94
N TYR A 332 -4.59 -45.29 10.91
CA TYR A 332 -4.13 -46.11 9.78
C TYR A 332 -5.20 -46.34 8.71
N VAL A 333 -6.49 -46.29 9.05
CA VAL A 333 -7.57 -46.61 8.11
C VAL A 333 -8.40 -45.38 7.78
N ILE A 334 -8.89 -44.65 8.79
CA ILE A 334 -9.92 -43.62 8.62
C ILE A 334 -9.33 -42.29 8.17
N ILE A 335 -8.35 -41.73 8.89
CA ILE A 335 -7.72 -40.43 8.57
C ILE A 335 -7.19 -40.38 7.14
N PRO A 336 -6.42 -41.36 6.62
CA PRO A 336 -5.90 -41.31 5.25
C PRO A 336 -7.00 -41.27 4.18
N GLN A 337 -8.17 -41.85 4.46
CA GLN A 337 -9.33 -41.78 3.59
C GLN A 337 -10.06 -40.45 3.72
N THR A 338 -10.23 -39.95 4.95
CA THR A 338 -10.83 -38.65 5.24
C THR A 338 -10.09 -37.53 4.55
N VAL A 339 -8.75 -37.47 4.68
CA VAL A 339 -7.91 -36.42 4.09
C VAL A 339 -8.24 -36.27 2.60
N ARG A 340 -8.22 -37.37 1.84
CA ARG A 340 -8.55 -37.35 0.40
C ARG A 340 -9.94 -36.83 0.07
N ARG A 341 -10.92 -37.01 0.98
CA ARG A 341 -12.30 -36.54 0.79
C ARG A 341 -12.46 -35.07 1.15
N VAL A 342 -11.71 -34.56 2.11
CA VAL A 342 -11.86 -33.19 2.61
C VAL A 342 -11.01 -32.17 1.87
N ILE A 343 -9.94 -32.57 1.17
CA ILE A 343 -9.06 -31.59 0.48
C ILE A 343 -9.84 -30.61 -0.41
N PRO A 344 -10.83 -31.01 -1.25
CA PRO A 344 -11.56 -30.04 -2.06
C PRO A 344 -12.25 -28.96 -1.21
N THR A 345 -12.92 -29.34 -0.13
CA THR A 345 -13.58 -28.42 0.79
C THR A 345 -12.57 -27.57 1.58
N MET A 346 -11.43 -28.13 1.96
CA MET A 346 -10.33 -27.37 2.59
C MET A 346 -9.74 -26.33 1.63
N THR A 347 -9.61 -26.64 0.34
CA THR A 347 -9.15 -25.67 -0.66
C THR A 347 -10.17 -24.54 -0.83
N SER A 348 -11.47 -24.82 -0.77
CA SER A 348 -12.50 -23.78 -0.73
C SER A 348 -12.37 -22.87 0.49
N GLU A 349 -12.10 -23.46 1.67
CA GLU A 349 -11.86 -22.71 2.91
C GLU A 349 -10.58 -21.85 2.83
N PHE A 350 -9.53 -22.35 2.17
CA PHE A 350 -8.31 -21.57 1.90
C PHE A 350 -8.59 -20.32 1.04
N ILE A 351 -9.38 -20.47 -0.03
CA ILE A 351 -9.78 -19.34 -0.88
C ILE A 351 -10.59 -18.32 -0.08
N LEU A 352 -11.50 -18.80 0.77
CA LEU A 352 -12.30 -17.93 1.63
C LEU A 352 -11.41 -17.14 2.59
N MET A 353 -10.50 -17.81 3.31
CA MET A 353 -9.54 -17.14 4.20
C MET A 353 -8.72 -16.08 3.45
N TYR A 354 -8.26 -16.37 2.23
CA TYR A 354 -7.53 -15.40 1.42
C TYR A 354 -8.35 -14.15 1.08
N LYS A 355 -9.64 -14.30 0.84
CA LYS A 355 -10.52 -13.12 0.65
C LYS A 355 -10.78 -12.41 1.97
N ASP A 356 -10.92 -13.16 3.06
CA ASP A 356 -11.21 -12.63 4.39
C ASP A 356 -10.05 -11.85 5.00
N THR A 357 -8.81 -11.97 4.49
CA THR A 357 -7.71 -11.09 4.88
C THR A 357 -8.04 -9.61 4.63
N SER A 358 -8.90 -9.31 3.66
CA SER A 358 -9.42 -7.95 3.40
C SER A 358 -10.03 -7.28 4.62
N LEU A 359 -10.59 -8.07 5.55
CA LEU A 359 -11.22 -7.54 6.76
C LEU A 359 -10.20 -6.93 7.72
N LEU A 360 -8.93 -7.33 7.62
CA LEU A 360 -7.84 -6.77 8.43
C LEU A 360 -7.50 -5.32 8.04
N ALA A 361 -7.92 -4.85 6.86
CA ALA A 361 -7.80 -3.44 6.48
C ALA A 361 -8.50 -2.50 7.47
N ALA A 362 -9.58 -2.97 8.11
CA ALA A 362 -10.34 -2.17 9.06
C ALA A 362 -9.57 -1.86 10.36
N VAL A 363 -8.54 -2.66 10.66
CA VAL A 363 -7.67 -2.51 11.83
C VAL A 363 -6.25 -2.08 11.45
N GLY A 364 -6.07 -1.58 10.23
CA GLY A 364 -4.83 -0.95 9.80
C GLY A 364 -3.73 -1.90 9.32
N VAL A 365 -4.03 -3.19 9.12
CA VAL A 365 -3.07 -4.11 8.49
C VAL A 365 -2.90 -3.72 7.03
N MET A 366 -1.66 -3.42 6.62
CA MET A 366 -1.32 -3.00 5.25
C MET A 366 -1.34 -4.18 4.25
N GLU A 367 -2.50 -4.81 4.08
CA GLU A 367 -2.76 -5.79 3.00
C GLU A 367 -3.39 -5.11 1.77
N ILE A 368 -3.81 -5.90 0.78
CA ILE A 368 -4.36 -5.47 -0.52
C ILE A 368 -5.40 -4.35 -0.38
N MET A 369 -6.44 -4.55 0.43
CA MET A 369 -7.54 -3.59 0.58
C MET A 369 -7.11 -2.32 1.31
N MET A 370 -6.22 -2.41 2.29
CA MET A 370 -5.68 -1.25 2.98
C MET A 370 -4.84 -0.37 2.05
N TYR A 371 -3.97 -0.96 1.22
CA TYR A 371 -3.23 -0.20 0.20
C TYR A 371 -4.18 0.49 -0.79
N ALA A 372 -5.17 -0.23 -1.31
CA ALA A 372 -6.15 0.35 -2.22
C ALA A 372 -6.94 1.49 -1.56
N LYS A 373 -7.34 1.34 -0.29
CA LYS A 373 -8.03 2.38 0.48
C LYS A 373 -7.15 3.62 0.68
N THR A 374 -5.89 3.45 1.04
CA THR A 374 -4.94 4.56 1.24
C THR A 374 -4.72 5.33 -0.05
N ILE A 375 -4.50 4.65 -1.17
CA ILE A 375 -4.31 5.31 -2.48
C ILE A 375 -5.61 6.00 -2.93
N THR A 376 -6.76 5.38 -2.70
CA THR A 376 -8.07 5.98 -3.01
C THR A 376 -8.29 7.26 -2.20
N ALA A 377 -7.92 7.26 -0.92
CA ALA A 377 -8.03 8.44 -0.07
C ALA A 377 -7.10 9.57 -0.52
N ALA A 378 -5.87 9.24 -0.93
CA ALA A 378 -4.89 10.21 -1.42
C ALA A 378 -5.26 10.80 -2.78
N THR A 379 -5.78 9.98 -3.70
CA THR A 379 -6.08 10.39 -5.08
C THR A 379 -7.51 10.90 -5.28
N GLY A 380 -8.43 10.60 -4.35
CA GLY A 380 -9.87 10.86 -4.53
C GLY A 380 -10.53 9.97 -5.60
N ASN A 381 -9.87 8.88 -6.02
CA ASN A 381 -10.28 8.04 -7.14
C ASN A 381 -10.35 6.57 -6.73
N VAL A 382 -11.39 5.84 -7.14
CA VAL A 382 -11.67 4.46 -6.69
C VAL A 382 -11.02 3.37 -7.55
N THR A 383 -10.29 3.75 -8.60
CA THR A 383 -9.49 2.86 -9.46
C THR A 383 -8.59 1.88 -8.69
N PRO A 384 -7.93 2.23 -7.56
CA PRO A 384 -7.12 1.29 -6.80
C PRO A 384 -7.88 0.05 -6.32
N TYR A 385 -9.19 0.13 -6.08
CA TYR A 385 -10.01 -1.04 -5.73
C TYR A 385 -10.18 -2.01 -6.89
N ILE A 386 -10.19 -1.53 -8.14
CA ILE A 386 -10.19 -2.40 -9.32
C ILE A 386 -8.85 -3.13 -9.45
N VAL A 387 -7.74 -2.45 -9.16
CA VAL A 387 -6.42 -3.09 -9.10
C VAL A 387 -6.39 -4.17 -8.02
N ALA A 388 -6.90 -3.88 -6.81
CA ALA A 388 -7.07 -4.87 -5.76
C ALA A 388 -7.91 -6.08 -6.19
N ALA A 389 -9.04 -5.85 -6.87
CA ALA A 389 -9.88 -6.92 -7.41
C ALA A 389 -9.10 -7.82 -8.38
N GLY A 390 -8.25 -7.24 -9.23
CA GLY A 390 -7.33 -7.98 -10.10
C GLY A 390 -6.43 -8.95 -9.31
N PHE A 391 -5.80 -8.47 -8.24
CA PHE A 391 -4.94 -9.31 -7.38
C PHE A 391 -5.71 -10.42 -6.64
N TYR A 392 -6.96 -10.17 -6.22
CA TYR A 392 -7.81 -11.23 -5.69
C TYR A 392 -8.13 -12.30 -6.74
N LEU A 393 -8.40 -11.90 -7.98
CA LEU A 393 -8.72 -12.82 -9.09
C LEU A 393 -7.53 -13.65 -9.55
N ILE A 394 -6.32 -13.08 -9.54
CA ILE A 394 -5.07 -13.79 -9.89
C ILE A 394 -4.90 -15.07 -9.06
N VAL A 395 -5.30 -15.05 -7.78
CA VAL A 395 -5.22 -16.23 -6.91
C VAL A 395 -6.51 -17.06 -6.97
N THR A 396 -7.67 -16.41 -6.95
CA THR A 396 -8.97 -17.09 -6.84
C THR A 396 -9.31 -17.95 -8.07
N ILE A 397 -9.01 -17.48 -9.28
CA ILE A 397 -9.35 -18.19 -10.52
C ILE A 397 -8.56 -19.50 -10.64
N PRO A 398 -7.21 -19.54 -10.50
CA PRO A 398 -6.45 -20.79 -10.52
C PRO A 398 -6.90 -21.76 -9.43
N MET A 399 -7.14 -21.28 -8.21
CA MET A 399 -7.56 -22.14 -7.10
C MET A 399 -8.96 -22.75 -7.33
N THR A 400 -9.90 -21.98 -7.88
CA THR A 400 -11.23 -22.50 -8.27
C THR A 400 -11.11 -23.58 -9.34
N LYS A 401 -10.24 -23.38 -10.36
CA LYS A 401 -9.98 -24.40 -11.38
C LYS A 401 -9.37 -25.68 -10.77
N LEU A 402 -8.48 -25.53 -9.80
CA LEU A 402 -7.89 -26.66 -9.07
C LEU A 402 -8.98 -27.47 -8.34
N ILE A 403 -9.87 -26.81 -7.60
CA ILE A 403 -11.00 -27.46 -6.91
C ILE A 403 -11.87 -28.25 -7.89
N ASN A 404 -12.30 -27.62 -8.99
CA ASN A 404 -13.15 -28.27 -9.99
C ASN A 404 -12.48 -29.51 -10.59
N SER A 405 -11.16 -29.46 -10.83
CA SER A 405 -10.38 -30.61 -11.30
C SER A 405 -10.34 -31.74 -10.26
N MET A 406 -10.16 -31.40 -8.98
CA MET A 406 -10.16 -32.38 -7.88
C MET A 406 -11.51 -33.07 -7.73
N GLU A 407 -12.61 -32.31 -7.76
CA GLU A 407 -13.97 -32.87 -7.69
C GLU A 407 -14.28 -33.78 -8.89
N ALA A 408 -13.91 -33.37 -10.11
CA ALA A 408 -14.09 -34.17 -11.31
C ALA A 408 -13.30 -35.49 -11.29
N ARG A 409 -12.13 -35.52 -10.61
CA ARG A 409 -11.34 -36.74 -10.40
C ARG A 409 -12.02 -37.67 -9.39
N LEU A 410 -12.50 -37.14 -8.27
CA LEU A 410 -13.24 -37.91 -7.26
C LEU A 410 -14.54 -38.51 -7.83
N ALA A 411 -15.27 -37.76 -8.65
CA ALA A 411 -16.52 -38.22 -9.28
C ALA A 411 -16.28 -39.35 -10.30
N ARG A 412 -15.23 -39.26 -11.12
CA ARG A 412 -14.87 -40.30 -12.10
C ARG A 412 -14.51 -41.64 -11.46
N GLY A 413 -13.89 -41.63 -10.28
CA GLY A 413 -13.60 -42.85 -9.51
C GLY A 413 -14.87 -43.62 -9.10
N LYS A 414 -15.96 -42.92 -8.74
CA LYS A 414 -17.25 -43.55 -8.42
C LYS A 414 -17.93 -44.16 -9.65
N ARG A 415 -17.85 -43.50 -10.81
CA ARG A 415 -18.55 -43.91 -12.05
C ARG A 415 -17.94 -45.16 -12.70
N LYS A 416 -16.61 -45.36 -12.59
CA LYS A 416 -15.92 -46.55 -13.11
C LYS A 416 -16.30 -47.82 -12.33
N ARG A 417 -16.52 -47.71 -11.02
CA ARG A 417 -16.86 -48.84 -10.13
C ARG A 417 -18.29 -49.35 -10.28
N LYS A 418 -19.23 -48.52 -10.80
CA LYS A 418 -20.62 -48.92 -11.09
C LYS A 418 -20.78 -49.66 -12.44
N LYS A 419 -19.78 -49.61 -13.32
CA LYS A 419 -19.82 -50.25 -14.66
C LYS A 419 -19.12 -51.61 -14.75
N SER A 420 -18.55 -52.13 -13.66
CA SER A 420 -17.73 -53.35 -13.66
C SER A 420 -18.21 -54.39 -12.64
N GLY A 421 -19.48 -54.79 -12.73
CA GLY A 421 -20.00 -55.98 -12.05
C GLY A 421 -20.86 -56.78 -13.04
N PRO A 422 -20.53 -58.04 -13.36
CA PRO A 422 -21.41 -58.89 -14.13
C PRO A 422 -22.49 -59.45 -13.19
N GLY A 423 -23.75 -59.12 -13.46
CA GLY A 423 -24.89 -59.78 -12.81
C GLY A 423 -25.60 -58.95 -11.74
N ASP A 424 -26.41 -57.98 -12.16
CA ASP A 424 -27.71 -57.75 -11.52
C ASP A 424 -28.66 -57.19 -12.57
N ARG A 425 -29.35 -58.09 -13.28
CA ARG A 425 -30.56 -57.78 -14.01
C ARG A 425 -31.72 -58.09 -13.07
N SER A 426 -32.04 -57.16 -12.18
CA SER A 426 -33.34 -57.14 -11.51
C SER A 426 -34.25 -56.14 -12.22
N ILE A 427 -35.43 -56.65 -12.55
CA ILE A 427 -36.47 -56.08 -13.38
C ILE A 427 -37.32 -55.13 -12.52
N THR A 428 -37.43 -53.88 -13.00
CA THR A 428 -38.48 -52.85 -12.79
C THR A 428 -39.04 -52.57 -11.38
N SER A 429 -38.93 -51.30 -10.94
CA SER A 429 -40.11 -50.46 -10.69
C SER A 429 -39.74 -48.96 -10.77
N GLU A 430 -40.43 -48.26 -11.66
CA GLU A 430 -40.78 -46.84 -11.67
C GLU A 430 -39.76 -45.75 -11.25
N ALA A 431 -39.40 -44.96 -12.27
CA ALA A 431 -39.26 -43.50 -12.21
C ALA A 431 -38.34 -42.88 -11.14
N SER A 432 -37.03 -42.91 -11.40
CA SER A 432 -36.14 -41.82 -10.99
C SER A 432 -35.74 -41.01 -12.22
N VAL A 433 -36.67 -40.19 -12.72
CA VAL A 433 -36.34 -39.12 -13.66
C VAL A 433 -35.55 -38.09 -12.86
N VAL A 434 -34.26 -37.97 -13.17
CA VAL A 434 -33.44 -36.82 -12.76
C VAL A 434 -34.04 -35.60 -13.48
N PRO A 435 -34.49 -34.55 -12.79
CA PRO A 435 -34.95 -33.36 -13.48
C PRO A 435 -33.74 -32.69 -14.12
N ASP A 436 -33.82 -32.48 -15.43
CA ASP A 436 -32.91 -31.59 -16.14
C ASP A 436 -32.95 -30.22 -15.46
N SER A 437 -31.79 -29.60 -15.30
CA SER A 437 -31.61 -28.33 -14.56
C SER A 437 -32.54 -27.21 -15.06
N ASP A 438 -33.00 -27.31 -16.30
CA ASP A 438 -33.86 -26.31 -16.94
C ASP A 438 -35.31 -26.37 -16.43
N VAL A 439 -35.78 -27.53 -15.96
CA VAL A 439 -37.14 -27.68 -15.38
C VAL A 439 -37.20 -27.13 -13.95
N ALA A 440 -36.09 -27.19 -13.21
CA ALA A 440 -35.99 -26.60 -11.88
C ALA A 440 -36.02 -25.06 -11.93
N VAL A 441 -35.40 -24.47 -12.96
CA VAL A 441 -35.41 -23.01 -13.21
C VAL A 441 -36.79 -22.54 -13.69
N ALA A 442 -37.46 -23.32 -14.56
CA ALA A 442 -38.83 -23.00 -14.99
C ALA A 442 -39.86 -23.07 -13.84
N ARG A 443 -39.65 -23.97 -12.86
CA ARG A 443 -40.54 -24.08 -11.69
C ARG A 443 -40.30 -22.96 -10.66
N SER A 444 -39.08 -22.43 -10.53
CA SER A 444 -38.83 -21.26 -9.68
C SER A 444 -39.40 -19.97 -10.27
N MET A 445 -39.40 -19.81 -11.61
CA MET A 445 -39.99 -18.63 -12.26
C MET A 445 -41.53 -18.60 -12.17
N ARG A 446 -42.21 -19.76 -12.23
CA ARG A 446 -43.67 -19.80 -12.05
C ARG A 446 -44.12 -19.59 -10.60
N MET A 447 -43.25 -19.82 -9.61
CA MET A 447 -43.55 -19.55 -8.21
C MET A 447 -43.42 -18.06 -7.84
N SER A 448 -42.62 -17.27 -8.56
CA SER A 448 -42.53 -15.81 -8.33
C SER A 448 -43.73 -15.04 -8.87
N GLU A 449 -44.45 -15.55 -9.86
CA GLU A 449 -45.65 -14.91 -10.42
C GLU A 449 -46.91 -15.12 -9.57
N THR A 450 -46.90 -16.07 -8.63
CA THR A 450 -48.05 -16.33 -7.73
C THR A 450 -48.00 -15.50 -6.42
N PHE A 451 -46.90 -14.78 -6.17
CA PHE A 451 -46.75 -13.90 -4.99
C PHE A 451 -46.82 -12.39 -5.32
N ALA A 452 -46.98 -12.02 -6.59
CA ALA A 452 -47.36 -10.67 -6.97
C ALA A 452 -48.90 -10.61 -7.05
N GLY A 453 -49.54 -10.08 -6.01
CA GLY A 453 -50.96 -9.68 -6.09
C GLY A 453 -51.16 -8.59 -7.16
N PRO A 454 -52.42 -8.34 -7.59
CA PRO A 454 -52.69 -7.36 -8.64
C PRO A 454 -52.20 -5.98 -8.22
N ILE A 455 -51.46 -5.33 -9.10
CA ILE A 455 -51.14 -3.90 -8.99
C ILE A 455 -52.41 -3.18 -9.48
N ASP A 456 -53.10 -2.48 -8.58
CA ASP A 456 -54.18 -1.55 -8.95
C ASP A 456 -53.57 -0.43 -9.81
N ASP A 457 -53.97 -0.41 -11.08
CA ASP A 457 -53.57 0.54 -12.11
C ASP A 457 -54.48 1.79 -12.06
N ASP A 458 -54.60 2.42 -10.89
CA ASP A 458 -55.31 3.68 -10.73
C ASP A 458 -54.59 4.52 -9.67
N LEU A 459 -53.61 5.33 -10.10
CA LEU A 459 -53.17 6.56 -9.43
C LEU A 459 -52.17 7.31 -10.34
N VAL A 460 -52.66 7.81 -11.48
CA VAL A 460 -52.03 8.91 -12.21
C VAL A 460 -52.76 10.21 -11.81
N PRO A 461 -52.14 11.14 -11.06
CA PRO A 461 -52.77 12.42 -10.77
C PRO A 461 -52.42 13.43 -11.88
N GLY A 462 -53.42 13.84 -12.65
CA GLY A 462 -53.29 14.90 -13.64
C GLY A 462 -54.55 15.73 -13.81
N SER A 463 -54.72 16.75 -12.95
CA SER A 463 -55.62 17.93 -13.08
C SER A 463 -57.15 17.67 -13.17
N GLY A 464 -58.06 18.33 -12.43
CA GLY A 464 -57.97 19.36 -11.40
C GLY A 464 -59.36 19.73 -10.84
N ARG A 465 -59.37 20.14 -9.56
CA ARG A 465 -60.32 20.99 -8.77
C ARG A 465 -61.81 20.60 -8.67
N ILE A 466 -62.27 20.35 -7.43
CA ILE A 466 -62.99 21.27 -6.52
C ILE A 466 -62.81 20.73 -5.06
N SER A 467 -62.40 21.58 -4.11
CA SER A 467 -61.96 21.19 -2.75
C SER A 467 -62.99 21.56 -1.68
N HIS A 468 -63.71 20.58 -1.15
CA HIS A 468 -64.61 20.71 -0.01
C HIS A 468 -64.60 19.45 0.84
#